data_AF-A0A921S8T2-F1
#
_entry.id   AF-A0A921S8T2-F1
#
_cell.length_a   1.000
_cell.length_b   1.000
_cell.length_c   1.000
_cell.angle_alpha   90.00
_cell.angle_beta   90.00
_cell.angle_gamma   90.00
#
_symmetry.space_group_name_H-M   'P 1'
#
loop_
_entity.id
_entity.type
_entity.pdbx_description
1 polymer ?
#
loop_
_entity_poly.entity_id
_entity_poly.type
_entity_poly.pdbx_seq_one_letter_code
_entity_poly.pdbx_strand_id
1 'polypeptide(L)' 'SISGKLSYVDFSNVTLNGIEPIEADPYMHKTCPALVGQNMAAGTEDGRALSMFTEGNLEGNIFFEAIGAVIKKTPQWM' A
#
# COMPACT_ATOMS: atom_id res chain seq x y z
N SER A 1 -15.64 -33.60 -16.59
CA SER A 1 -14.62 -32.70 -17.19
C SER A 1 -14.19 -31.72 -16.11
N ILE A 2 -12.90 -31.61 -15.81
CA ILE A 2 -12.36 -30.61 -14.87
C ILE A 2 -11.62 -29.56 -15.72
N SER A 3 -11.97 -28.29 -15.54
CA SER A 3 -11.38 -27.15 -16.24
C SER A 3 -10.79 -26.17 -15.23
N GLY A 4 -9.57 -25.68 -15.49
CA GLY A 4 -8.90 -24.67 -14.68
C GLY A 4 -8.42 -23.50 -15.55
N LYS A 5 -8.43 -22.30 -14.98
CA LYS A 5 -7.89 -21.08 -15.61
C LYS A 5 -6.87 -20.46 -14.67
N LEU A 6 -5.65 -20.30 -15.17
CA LEU A 6 -4.53 -19.70 -14.46
C LEU A 6 -4.08 -18.45 -15.21
N SER A 7 -3.71 -17.41 -14.47
CA SER A 7 -3.07 -16.22 -15.03
C SER A 7 -2.08 -15.64 -14.03
N TYR A 8 -0.93 -15.22 -14.54
CA TYR A 8 0.00 -14.38 -13.80
C TYR A 8 -0.32 -12.93 -14.15
N VAL A 9 -0.51 -12.09 -13.12
CA VAL A 9 -0.89 -10.69 -13.27
C VAL A 9 0.09 -9.84 -12.47
N ASP A 10 0.63 -8.81 -13.12
CA ASP A 10 1.41 -7.80 -12.43
C ASP A 10 0.46 -6.74 -11.84
N PHE A 11 0.28 -6.79 -10.51
CA PHE A 11 -0.61 -5.90 -9.78
C PHE A 11 -0.02 -4.51 -9.48
N SER A 12 1.19 -4.18 -9.97
CA SER A 12 1.80 -2.88 -9.69
C SER A 12 1.10 -1.70 -10.38
N ASN A 13 0.28 -1.94 -11.41
CA ASN A 13 -0.41 -0.90 -12.19
C ASN A 13 -1.61 -1.43 -13.00
N VAL A 14 -2.48 -2.24 -12.40
CA VAL A 14 -3.65 -2.83 -13.07
C VAL A 14 -4.77 -1.79 -13.16
N THR A 15 -5.29 -1.55 -14.37
CA THR A 15 -6.47 -0.71 -14.58
C THR A 15 -7.75 -1.43 -14.15
N LEU A 16 -8.57 -0.77 -13.36
CA LEU A 16 -9.85 -1.25 -12.88
C LEU A 16 -10.94 -0.94 -13.91
N ASN A 17 -11.75 -1.95 -14.25
CA ASN A 17 -12.83 -1.77 -15.20
C ASN A 17 -14.02 -1.05 -14.53
N GLY A 18 -14.58 -0.05 -15.21
CA GLY A 18 -15.76 0.69 -14.73
C GLY A 18 -15.48 1.75 -13.67
N ILE A 19 -14.21 2.07 -13.41
CA ILE A 19 -13.79 3.18 -12.53
C ILE A 19 -13.17 4.26 -13.41
N GLU A 20 -13.77 5.46 -13.40
CA GLU A 20 -13.24 6.62 -14.12
C GLU A 20 -12.53 7.56 -13.14
N PRO A 21 -11.35 8.11 -13.50
CA PRO A 21 -10.67 9.09 -12.67
C PRO A 21 -11.49 10.37 -12.53
N ILE A 22 -11.45 10.95 -11.34
CA ILE A 22 -12.03 12.26 -11.06
C ILE A 22 -10.91 13.27 -10.78
N GLU A 23 -11.19 14.57 -10.89
CA GLU A 23 -10.17 15.61 -10.67
C GLU A 23 -9.55 15.54 -9.26
N ALA A 24 -10.35 15.19 -8.24
CA ALA A 24 -9.89 15.04 -6.86
C ALA A 24 -9.00 13.81 -6.63
N ASP A 25 -9.07 12.81 -7.52
CA ASP A 25 -8.32 11.56 -7.43
C ASP A 25 -8.12 11.00 -8.86
N PRO A 26 -7.10 11.51 -9.57
CA PRO A 26 -6.88 11.14 -10.96
C PRO A 26 -6.32 9.72 -11.13
N TYR A 27 -6.02 9.00 -10.05
CA TYR A 27 -5.37 7.69 -10.08
C TYR A 27 -6.20 6.54 -9.48
N MET A 28 -7.42 6.78 -9.00
CA MET A 28 -8.30 5.72 -8.46
C MET A 28 -8.63 4.57 -9.41
N HIS A 29 -8.47 4.78 -10.72
CA HIS A 29 -8.79 3.80 -11.76
C HIS A 29 -7.73 2.70 -11.92
N LYS A 30 -6.72 2.65 -11.05
CA LYS A 30 -5.62 1.68 -11.15
C LYS A 30 -5.07 1.29 -9.78
N THR A 31 -4.42 0.13 -9.70
CA THR A 31 -3.69 -0.29 -8.50
C THR A 31 -2.38 0.47 -8.33
N CYS A 32 -1.90 0.51 -7.09
CA CYS A 32 -0.62 1.08 -6.72
C CYS A 32 0.48 0.00 -6.67
N PRO A 33 1.77 0.36 -6.89
CA PRO A 33 2.87 -0.47 -6.46
C PRO A 33 2.73 -0.85 -4.98
N ALA A 34 3.26 -2.01 -4.61
CA ALA A 34 3.19 -2.48 -3.23
C ALA A 34 3.82 -1.46 -2.27
N LEU A 35 3.04 -1.07 -1.27
CA LEU A 35 3.42 -0.16 -0.19
C LEU A 35 2.94 -0.75 1.13
N VAL A 36 3.71 -0.49 2.19
CA VAL A 36 3.41 -0.95 3.54
C VAL A 36 3.31 0.27 4.43
N GLY A 37 2.13 0.47 5.02
CA GLY A 37 1.91 1.56 5.98
C GLY A 37 2.60 1.29 7.31
N GLN A 38 2.86 2.36 8.06
CA GLN A 38 3.52 2.28 9.38
C GLN A 38 2.86 1.30 10.36
N ASN A 39 1.54 1.10 10.25
CA ASN A 39 0.80 0.23 11.15
C ASN A 39 1.18 -1.25 10.98
N MET A 40 1.77 -1.64 9.85
CA MET A 40 2.38 -2.97 9.73
C MET A 40 3.51 -3.16 10.76
N ALA A 41 4.22 -2.09 11.11
CA ALA A 41 5.27 -2.13 12.13
C ALA A 41 4.75 -2.09 13.57
N ALA A 42 3.43 -1.98 13.79
CA ALA A 42 2.84 -2.16 15.12
C ALA A 42 2.79 -3.63 15.55
N GLY A 43 2.84 -4.56 14.57
CA GLY A 43 2.52 -5.96 14.81
C GLY A 43 1.02 -6.16 14.97
N THR A 44 0.63 -7.27 15.59
CA THR A 44 -0.77 -7.61 15.87
C THR A 44 -0.92 -8.05 17.32
N GLU A 45 -2.14 -8.45 17.71
CA GLU A 45 -2.49 -8.93 19.05
C GLU A 45 -1.55 -10.02 19.58
N ASP A 46 -1.10 -10.94 18.72
CA ASP A 46 -0.25 -12.09 19.08
C ASP A 46 1.24 -11.75 19.20
N GLY A 47 1.63 -10.54 18.78
CA GLY A 47 3.01 -10.13 18.70
C GLY A 47 3.14 -8.67 18.34
N ARG A 48 3.22 -7.82 19.38
CA ARG A 48 3.58 -6.41 19.20
C ARG A 48 5.04 -6.31 18.77
N ALA A 49 5.30 -5.44 17.81
CA ALA A 49 6.65 -5.12 17.38
C ALA A 49 7.25 -4.03 18.29
N LEU A 50 7.65 -2.88 17.74
CA LEU A 50 8.24 -1.79 18.55
C LEU A 50 7.12 -0.98 19.23
N SER A 51 7.33 -0.63 20.50
CA SER A 51 6.36 0.12 21.31
C SER A 51 6.04 1.53 20.78
N MET A 52 6.84 2.05 19.85
CA MET A 52 6.63 3.34 19.18
C MET A 52 5.59 3.29 18.04
N PHE A 53 5.05 2.11 17.72
CA PHE A 53 3.96 1.93 16.77
C PHE A 53 2.70 1.44 17.47
N THR A 54 1.54 1.88 17.00
CA THR A 54 0.24 1.51 17.55
C THR A 54 -0.73 1.31 16.39
N GLU A 55 -1.45 0.19 16.41
CA GLU A 55 -2.48 -0.10 15.41
C GLU A 55 -3.52 1.03 15.36
N GLY A 56 -3.94 1.41 14.15
CA GLY A 56 -4.93 2.47 13.95
C GLY A 56 -4.39 3.90 14.08
N ASN A 57 -3.09 4.11 14.33
CA ASN A 57 -2.51 5.45 14.27
C ASN A 57 -2.42 5.92 12.80
N LEU A 58 -3.11 7.02 12.50
CA LEU A 58 -3.12 7.65 11.17
C LEU A 58 -2.08 8.76 11.01
N GLU A 59 -1.48 9.23 12.12
CA GLU A 59 -0.42 10.24 12.10
C GLU A 59 0.92 9.60 11.74
N GLY A 60 1.62 10.16 10.76
CA GLY A 60 2.90 9.63 10.29
C GLY A 60 3.98 9.60 11.38
N ASN A 61 4.65 8.46 11.52
CA ASN A 61 5.77 8.30 12.42
C ASN A 61 7.02 8.95 11.80
N ILE A 62 7.49 10.04 12.42
CA ILE A 62 8.60 10.87 11.95
C ILE A 62 9.87 10.04 11.63
N PHE A 63 10.15 8.99 12.42
CA PHE A 63 11.31 8.12 12.18
C PHE A 63 11.18 7.33 10.87
N PHE A 64 9.98 6.82 10.56
CA PHE A 64 9.72 6.10 9.31
C PHE A 64 9.63 7.02 8.10
N GLU A 65 9.13 8.24 8.26
CA GLU A 65 9.16 9.23 7.18
C GLU A 65 10.61 9.57 6.79
N ALA A 66 11.47 9.77 7.80
CA ALA A 66 12.89 10.09 7.58
C ALA A 66 13.65 8.96 6.88
N ILE A 67 13.43 7.69 7.27
CA ILE A 67 14.18 6.55 6.74
C ILE A 67 13.54 6.00 5.45
N GLY A 68 12.22 5.96 5.38
CA GLY A 68 11.47 5.42 4.22
C GLY A 68 11.79 6.18 2.93
N ALA A 69 11.88 7.51 3.01
CA ALA A 69 12.22 8.38 1.87
C ALA A 69 13.63 8.13 1.30
N VAL A 70 14.55 7.59 2.10
CA VAL A 70 15.95 7.32 1.69
C VAL A 70 16.08 6.00 0.93
N ILE A 71 15.29 4.99 1.29
CA ILE A 71 15.45 3.62 0.76
C ILE A 71 14.79 3.48 -0.62
N LYS A 72 13.58 4.01 -0.80
CA LYS A 72 12.86 3.97 -2.08
C LYS A 72 11.87 5.11 -2.15
N LYS A 73 12.02 5.98 -3.15
CA LYS A 73 11.10 7.10 -3.35
C LYS A 73 9.71 6.57 -3.69
N THR A 74 8.70 7.00 -2.93
CA THR A 74 7.31 6.82 -3.28
C THR A 74 7.04 7.57 -4.60
N PRO A 75 6.41 6.92 -5.60
CA PRO A 75 5.97 7.60 -6.82
C PRO A 75 5.12 8.83 -6.51
N GLN A 76 5.37 9.94 -7.21
CA GLN A 76 4.74 11.25 -6.96
C GLN A 76 3.21 11.27 -7.14
N TRP A 77 2.65 10.25 -7.77
CA TRP A 77 1.22 10.09 -8.01
C TRP A 77 0.49 9.39 -6.86
N MET A 78 1.20 9.07 -5.77
CA MET A 78 0.70 8.58 -4.48
C MET A 78 1.13 9.53 -3.38
#